data_AF-A0A1I7HL83-F1
#
_entry.id   AF-A0A1I7HL83-F1
#
_cell.length_a   1.000
_cell.length_b   1.000
_cell.length_c   1.000
_cell.angle_alpha   90.00
_cell.angle_beta   90.00
_cell.angle_gamma   90.00
#
_symmetry.space_group_name_H-M   'P 1'
#
loop_
_entity.id
_entity.type
_entity.pdbx_description
1 polymer ?
#
loop_
_entity_poly.entity_id
_entity_poly.type
_entity_poly.pdbx_seq_one_letter_code
_entity_poly.pdbx_strand_id
1 'polypeptide(L)'
;MAFVRHLQEQPSGSAASVKEQLDGLLADARRKGQESGISESDIQSGLFAVAAWADEILLAAPWPGAEEWKRQLLQKRYFNTSSAGVEFFTRLEALGAQQLAIREVYFFCLSMGFVGRYGRDRNPKALDDIKQASLSQLVQEGDGIFGESGKVMFPQAYAVARSKDRGQQADGRWRWKMSSLTLNVLLIPLIVLVVLYGIYHVIIWQTVNSIMAQIK
;
A
#
# COMPACT_ATOMS: atom_id res chain seq x y z
N MET A 1 9.42 -18.97 -4.66
CA MET A 1 8.15 -18.36 -5.15
C MET A 1 8.00 -18.48 -6.68
N ALA A 2 9.06 -18.32 -7.49
CA ALA A 2 9.00 -18.48 -8.95
C ALA A 2 8.38 -19.82 -9.42
N PHE A 3 8.67 -20.94 -8.73
CA PHE A 3 8.11 -22.26 -9.05
C PHE A 3 6.57 -22.28 -9.05
N VAL A 4 5.94 -21.75 -8.00
CA VAL A 4 4.47 -21.71 -7.89
C VAL A 4 3.85 -20.86 -9.00
N ARG A 5 4.51 -19.75 -9.36
CA ARG A 5 4.07 -18.90 -10.47
C ARG A 5 4.18 -19.61 -11.82
N HIS A 6 5.27 -20.33 -12.05
CA HIS A 6 5.42 -21.14 -13.26
C HIS A 6 4.31 -22.20 -13.35
N LEU A 7 3.91 -22.83 -12.24
CA LEU A 7 2.79 -23.76 -12.21
C LEU A 7 1.44 -23.10 -12.52
N GLN A 8 1.23 -21.85 -12.09
CA GLN A 8 0.03 -21.10 -12.48
C GLN A 8 -0.03 -20.85 -13.99
N GLU A 9 1.12 -20.56 -14.61
CA GLU A 9 1.22 -20.29 -16.04
C GLU A 9 1.20 -21.57 -16.88
N GLN A 10 1.76 -22.67 -16.36
CA GLN A 10 1.89 -23.97 -17.01
C GLN A 10 1.43 -25.10 -16.05
N PRO A 11 0.11 -25.29 -15.88
CA PRO A 11 -0.43 -26.26 -14.94
C PRO A 11 -0.06 -27.69 -15.36
N SER A 12 0.95 -28.26 -14.71
CA SER A 12 1.48 -29.59 -15.04
C SER A 12 2.04 -30.30 -13.81
N GLY A 13 1.99 -31.64 -13.77
CA GLY A 13 2.52 -32.45 -12.67
C GLY A 13 1.47 -32.93 -11.65
N SER A 14 1.89 -33.90 -10.83
CA SER A 14 1.09 -34.47 -9.75
C SER A 14 1.30 -33.71 -8.44
N ALA A 15 0.34 -33.81 -7.51
CA ALA A 15 0.49 -33.15 -6.20
C ALA A 15 1.71 -33.65 -5.44
N ALA A 16 2.03 -34.95 -5.53
CA ALA A 16 3.23 -35.51 -4.93
C ALA A 16 4.53 -34.86 -5.47
N SER A 17 4.62 -34.62 -6.79
CA SER A 17 5.80 -34.00 -7.39
C SER A 17 5.94 -32.52 -6.99
N VAL A 18 4.83 -31.77 -7.04
CA VAL A 18 4.81 -30.35 -6.61
C VAL A 18 5.19 -30.23 -5.14
N LYS A 19 4.72 -31.17 -4.30
CA LYS A 19 5.05 -31.24 -2.88
C LYS A 19 6.53 -31.46 -2.66
N GLU A 20 7.13 -32.47 -3.29
CA GLU A 20 8.55 -32.78 -3.16
C GLU A 20 9.43 -31.59 -3.54
N GLN A 21 9.07 -30.89 -4.62
CA GLN A 21 9.79 -29.68 -5.05
C GLN A 21 9.64 -28.54 -4.04
N LEU A 22 8.44 -28.29 -3.51
CA LEU A 22 8.23 -27.26 -2.50
C LEU A 22 8.94 -27.58 -1.19
N ASP A 23 9.00 -28.85 -0.79
CA ASP A 23 9.72 -29.28 0.41
C ASP A 23 11.22 -29.00 0.28
N GLY A 24 11.81 -29.31 -0.88
CA GLY A 24 13.20 -28.99 -1.19
C GLY A 24 13.47 -27.49 -1.13
N LEU A 25 12.59 -26.68 -1.76
CA LEU A 25 12.72 -25.22 -1.76
C LEU A 25 12.59 -24.60 -0.37
N LEU A 26 11.67 -25.09 0.46
CA LEU A 26 11.49 -24.61 1.83
C LEU A 26 12.68 -25.02 2.72
N ALA A 27 13.20 -26.24 2.54
CA ALA A 27 14.38 -26.71 3.26
C ALA A 27 15.63 -25.90 2.88
N ASP A 28 15.82 -25.62 1.60
CA ASP A 28 16.91 -24.77 1.12
C ASP A 28 16.80 -23.34 1.63
N ALA A 29 15.58 -22.76 1.65
CA ALA A 29 15.34 -21.43 2.20
C ALA A 29 15.66 -21.38 3.71
N ARG A 30 15.25 -22.40 4.48
CA ARG A 30 15.60 -22.52 5.90
C ARG A 30 17.12 -22.57 6.07
N ARG A 31 17.81 -23.44 5.31
CA ARG A 31 19.27 -23.59 5.39
C ARG A 31 19.99 -22.25 5.11
N LYS A 32 19.64 -21.56 4.02
CA LYS A 32 20.22 -20.26 3.68
C LYS A 32 19.97 -19.20 4.74
N GLY A 33 18.78 -19.19 5.35
CA GLY A 33 18.44 -18.29 6.44
C GLY A 33 19.32 -18.53 7.68
N GLN A 34 19.53 -19.80 8.04
CA GLN A 34 20.39 -20.19 9.15
C GLN A 34 21.87 -19.83 8.89
N GLU A 35 22.36 -20.09 7.68
CA GLU A 35 23.72 -19.69 7.24
C GLU A 35 23.93 -18.17 7.29
N SER A 36 22.87 -17.39 7.07
CA SER A 36 22.89 -15.93 7.15
C SER A 36 22.70 -15.38 8.57
N GLY A 37 22.61 -16.25 9.58
CA GLY A 37 22.47 -15.86 10.99
C GLY A 37 21.07 -15.35 11.37
N ILE A 38 20.04 -15.60 10.55
CA ILE A 38 18.66 -15.22 10.86
C ILE A 38 18.14 -16.11 11.99
N SER A 39 17.38 -15.52 12.93
CA SER A 39 16.79 -16.27 14.04
C SER A 39 15.83 -17.35 13.53
N GLU A 40 15.79 -18.51 14.19
CA GLU A 40 14.88 -19.60 13.80
C GLU A 40 13.41 -19.14 13.83
N SER A 41 13.05 -18.26 14.78
CA SER A 41 11.71 -17.65 14.88
C SER A 41 11.35 -16.84 13.62
N ASP A 42 12.27 -15.99 13.15
CA ASP A 42 12.06 -15.18 11.96
C ASP A 42 12.00 -16.06 10.69
N ILE A 43 12.85 -17.08 10.61
CA ILE A 43 12.80 -18.06 9.52
C ILE A 43 11.44 -18.76 9.51
N GLN A 44 10.94 -19.25 10.66
CA GLN A 44 9.61 -19.86 10.73
C GLN A 44 8.51 -18.87 10.32
N SER A 45 8.60 -17.61 10.72
CA SER A 45 7.61 -16.59 10.38
C SER A 45 7.57 -16.30 8.87
N GLY A 46 8.74 -16.21 8.22
CA GLY A 46 8.84 -16.04 6.77
C GLY A 46 8.35 -17.27 6.01
N LEU A 47 8.75 -18.48 6.41
CA LEU A 47 8.30 -19.74 5.79
C LEU A 47 6.79 -19.94 5.93
N PHE A 48 6.19 -19.50 7.04
CA PHE A 48 4.75 -19.51 7.22
C PHE A 48 4.03 -18.71 6.13
N ALA A 49 4.46 -17.47 5.88
CA ALA A 49 3.88 -16.62 4.86
C ALA A 49 3.95 -17.27 3.47
N VAL A 50 5.11 -17.84 3.12
CA VAL A 50 5.32 -18.52 1.85
C VAL A 50 4.46 -19.77 1.72
N ALA A 51 4.34 -20.57 2.79
CA ALA A 51 3.50 -21.77 2.81
C ALA A 51 2.01 -21.43 2.65
N ALA A 52 1.52 -20.42 3.39
CA ALA A 52 0.15 -19.96 3.30
C ALA A 52 -0.19 -19.45 1.89
N TRP A 53 0.72 -18.66 1.29
CA TRP A 53 0.57 -18.18 -0.07
C TRP A 53 0.60 -19.32 -1.10
N ALA A 54 1.57 -20.23 -1.01
CA ALA A 54 1.67 -21.34 -1.95
C ALA A 54 0.41 -22.21 -1.91
N ASP A 55 -0.09 -22.57 -0.72
CA ASP A 55 -1.33 -23.35 -0.59
C ASP A 55 -2.53 -22.64 -1.21
N GLU A 56 -2.71 -21.34 -0.96
CA GLU A 56 -3.82 -20.58 -1.53
C GLU A 56 -3.75 -20.53 -3.06
N ILE A 57 -2.57 -20.25 -3.61
CA ILE A 57 -2.36 -20.18 -5.05
C ILE A 57 -2.56 -21.55 -5.72
N LEU A 58 -2.02 -22.62 -5.12
CA LEU A 58 -2.15 -23.97 -5.66
C LEU A 58 -3.59 -24.48 -5.59
N LEU A 59 -4.36 -24.11 -4.57
CA LEU A 59 -5.78 -24.45 -4.48
C LEU A 59 -6.64 -23.63 -5.44
N ALA A 60 -6.23 -22.41 -5.79
CA ALA A 60 -6.94 -21.54 -6.72
C ALA A 60 -6.62 -21.84 -8.20
N ALA A 61 -5.47 -22.45 -8.49
CA ALA A 61 -5.04 -22.73 -9.85
C ALA A 61 -5.76 -23.94 -10.48
N PRO A 62 -6.09 -23.91 -11.79
CA PRO A 62 -6.72 -25.03 -12.48
C PRO A 62 -5.67 -26.05 -12.97
N TRP A 63 -5.17 -26.91 -12.07
CA TRP A 63 -4.21 -27.98 -12.41
C TRP A 63 -4.66 -29.36 -11.89
N PRO A 64 -4.19 -30.48 -12.47
CA PRO A 64 -4.71 -31.81 -12.18
C PRO A 64 -4.59 -32.25 -10.71
N GLY A 65 -3.58 -31.78 -10.00
CA GLY A 65 -3.34 -32.16 -8.60
C GLY A 65 -4.00 -31.25 -7.56
N ALA A 66 -4.79 -30.24 -7.94
CA ALA A 66 -5.38 -29.30 -6.99
C ALA A 66 -6.27 -29.97 -5.92
N GLU A 67 -7.06 -30.98 -6.33
CA GLU A 67 -7.91 -31.73 -5.39
C GLU A 67 -7.09 -32.59 -4.41
N GLU A 68 -6.01 -33.22 -4.89
CA GLU A 68 -5.10 -33.98 -4.03
C GLU A 68 -4.32 -33.04 -3.09
N TRP A 69 -4.01 -31.82 -3.53
CA TRP A 69 -3.30 -30.81 -2.74
C TRP A 69 -4.01 -30.45 -1.44
N LYS A 70 -5.35 -30.51 -1.39
CA LYS A 70 -6.14 -30.31 -0.15
C LYS A 70 -5.72 -31.25 0.99
N ARG A 71 -5.15 -32.42 0.68
CA ARG A 71 -4.64 -33.39 1.66
C ARG A 71 -3.16 -33.19 2.00
N GLN A 72 -2.46 -32.36 1.22
CA GLN A 72 -1.01 -32.16 1.30
C GLN A 72 -0.61 -30.72 1.66
N LEU A 73 -1.56 -29.91 2.15
CA LEU A 73 -1.35 -28.49 2.48
C LEU A 73 -0.13 -28.27 3.39
N LEU A 74 0.73 -27.35 2.96
CA LEU A 74 1.94 -26.97 3.67
C LEU A 74 1.63 -26.34 5.03
N GLN A 75 0.61 -25.47 5.10
CA GLN A 75 0.15 -24.82 6.33
C GLN A 75 -0.22 -25.85 7.42
N LYS A 76 -0.84 -26.97 7.02
CA LYS A 76 -1.27 -28.00 7.96
C LYS A 76 -0.10 -28.85 8.40
N ARG A 77 0.80 -29.18 7.48
CA ARG A 77 1.94 -30.06 7.78
C ARG A 77 3.04 -29.39 8.58
N TYR A 78 3.41 -28.16 8.22
CA TYR A 78 4.54 -27.46 8.83
C TYR A 78 4.15 -26.62 10.04
N PHE A 79 2.92 -26.10 10.06
CA PHE A 79 2.48 -25.15 11.09
C PHE A 79 1.22 -25.62 11.84
N ASN A 80 0.73 -26.82 11.54
CA ASN A 80 -0.46 -27.41 12.16
C ASN A 80 -1.69 -26.47 12.14
N THR A 81 -1.82 -25.64 11.10
CA THR A 81 -2.93 -24.70 10.97
C THR A 81 -3.78 -25.04 9.74
N SER A 82 -5.10 -24.84 9.87
CA SER A 82 -6.04 -24.91 8.74
C SER A 82 -6.62 -23.54 8.40
N SER A 83 -6.12 -22.48 9.05
CA SER A 83 -6.66 -21.11 8.96
C SER A 83 -5.55 -20.10 8.66
N ALA A 84 -4.53 -20.47 7.86
CA ALA A 84 -3.44 -19.56 7.56
C ALA A 84 -3.90 -18.29 6.83
N GLY A 85 -4.99 -18.34 6.07
CA GLY A 85 -5.60 -17.15 5.45
C GLY A 85 -6.03 -16.05 6.44
N VAL A 86 -6.30 -16.41 7.71
CA VAL A 86 -6.59 -15.45 8.79
C VAL A 86 -5.31 -15.15 9.57
N GLU A 87 -4.60 -16.21 9.96
CA GLU A 87 -3.41 -16.14 10.80
C GLU A 87 -2.25 -15.37 10.14
N PHE A 88 -2.18 -15.35 8.81
CA PHE A 88 -1.25 -14.53 8.05
C PHE A 88 -1.32 -13.05 8.44
N PHE A 89 -2.53 -12.48 8.53
CA PHE A 89 -2.68 -11.08 8.88
C PHE A 89 -2.38 -10.82 10.35
N THR A 90 -2.79 -11.74 11.23
CA THR A 90 -2.43 -11.67 12.66
C THR A 90 -0.92 -11.68 12.87
N ARG A 91 -0.19 -12.55 12.14
CA ARG A 91 1.28 -12.61 12.22
C ARG A 91 1.93 -11.37 11.63
N LEU A 92 1.42 -10.84 10.51
CA LEU A 92 1.90 -9.59 9.89
C LEU A 92 1.75 -8.38 10.83
N GLU A 93 0.61 -8.27 11.50
CA GLU A 93 0.33 -7.21 12.47
C GLU A 93 1.23 -7.33 13.71
N ALA A 94 1.61 -8.54 14.11
CA ALA A 94 2.47 -8.81 15.26
C ALA A 94 3.97 -8.57 15.00
N LEU A 95 4.40 -8.35 13.75
CA LEU A 95 5.81 -8.10 13.43
C LEU A 95 6.28 -6.76 14.01
N GLY A 96 7.39 -6.77 14.74
CA GLY A 96 8.05 -5.56 15.23
C GLY A 96 8.74 -4.76 14.12
N ALA A 97 9.12 -3.52 14.42
CA ALA A 97 9.82 -2.62 13.50
C ALA A 97 11.19 -3.15 13.01
N GLN A 98 11.78 -4.09 13.74
CA GLN A 98 13.09 -4.67 13.45
C GLN A 98 12.99 -5.91 12.54
N GLN A 99 11.78 -6.43 12.34
CA GLN A 99 11.52 -7.62 11.52
C GLN A 99 11.18 -7.24 10.08
N LEU A 100 11.86 -6.22 9.53
CA LEU A 100 11.60 -5.69 8.18
C LEU A 100 11.76 -6.75 7.09
N ALA A 101 12.79 -7.59 7.18
CA ALA A 101 13.00 -8.68 6.22
C ALA A 101 11.82 -9.67 6.20
N ILE A 102 11.19 -9.92 7.35
CA ILE A 102 10.01 -10.80 7.42
C ILE A 102 8.78 -10.07 6.87
N ARG A 103 8.59 -8.79 7.25
CA ARG A 103 7.51 -7.96 6.70
C ARG A 103 7.59 -7.87 5.17
N GLU A 104 8.80 -7.81 4.62
CA GLU A 104 9.06 -7.85 3.18
C GLU A 104 8.57 -9.15 2.54
N VAL A 105 8.83 -10.31 3.15
CA VAL A 105 8.31 -11.60 2.66
C VAL A 105 6.77 -11.60 2.62
N TYR A 106 6.11 -11.11 3.68
CA TYR A 106 4.65 -10.99 3.72
C TYR A 106 4.13 -10.04 2.62
N PHE A 107 4.78 -8.88 2.46
CA PHE A 107 4.44 -7.93 1.42
C PHE A 107 4.59 -8.52 0.01
N PHE A 108 5.62 -9.34 -0.23
CA PHE A 108 5.78 -10.07 -1.49
C PHE A 108 4.63 -11.05 -1.73
N CYS A 109 4.26 -11.86 -0.73
CA CYS A 109 3.11 -12.77 -0.84
C CYS A 109 1.82 -12.02 -1.20
N LEU A 110 1.54 -10.88 -0.56
CA LEU A 110 0.40 -10.01 -0.87
C LEU A 110 0.46 -9.46 -2.31
N SER A 111 1.65 -9.06 -2.76
CA SER A 111 1.87 -8.54 -4.12
C SER A 111 1.71 -9.61 -5.18
N MET A 112 1.97 -10.87 -4.83
CA MET A 112 1.77 -12.04 -5.70
C MET A 112 0.37 -12.65 -5.60
N GLY A 113 -0.61 -11.88 -5.11
CA GLY A 113 -2.01 -12.26 -5.16
C GLY A 113 -2.51 -13.06 -3.96
N PHE A 114 -1.76 -13.11 -2.84
CA PHE A 114 -2.36 -13.58 -1.58
C PHE A 114 -3.50 -12.66 -1.15
N VAL A 115 -4.66 -13.25 -0.88
CA VAL A 115 -5.87 -12.55 -0.45
C VAL A 115 -6.29 -13.00 0.94
N GLY A 116 -6.15 -14.30 1.26
CA GLY A 116 -6.54 -14.86 2.55
C GLY A 116 -7.99 -14.56 2.92
N ARG A 117 -8.23 -14.15 4.17
CA ARG A 117 -9.58 -13.84 4.69
C ARG A 117 -10.35 -12.82 3.84
N TYR A 118 -9.65 -11.87 3.23
CA TYR A 118 -10.28 -10.78 2.46
C TYR A 118 -10.86 -11.23 1.11
N GLY A 119 -10.55 -12.45 0.65
CA GLY A 119 -11.14 -12.99 -0.58
C GLY A 119 -12.62 -13.34 -0.42
N ARG A 120 -13.02 -13.77 0.77
CA ARG A 120 -14.43 -14.07 1.08
C ARG A 120 -15.22 -12.82 1.41
N ASP A 121 -14.60 -11.89 2.13
CA ASP A 121 -15.25 -10.67 2.63
C ASP A 121 -15.48 -9.62 1.55
N ARG A 122 -14.97 -9.84 0.31
CA ARG A 122 -15.09 -8.93 -0.85
C ARG A 122 -14.73 -7.49 -0.49
N ASN A 123 -13.73 -7.32 0.38
CA ASN A 123 -13.23 -6.01 0.77
C ASN A 123 -11.84 -5.78 0.16
N PRO A 124 -11.75 -5.52 -1.17
CA PRO A 124 -10.46 -5.30 -1.83
C PRO A 124 -9.75 -4.07 -1.28
N LYS A 125 -10.50 -3.07 -0.81
CA LYS A 125 -9.95 -1.85 -0.25
C LYS A 125 -9.14 -2.12 1.03
N ALA A 126 -9.66 -2.93 1.95
CA ALA A 126 -8.92 -3.26 3.17
C ALA A 126 -7.60 -4.00 2.87
N LEU A 127 -7.59 -4.88 1.87
CA LEU A 127 -6.37 -5.56 1.44
C LEU A 127 -5.35 -4.57 0.85
N ASP A 128 -5.80 -3.63 0.03
CA ASP A 128 -4.96 -2.59 -0.55
C ASP A 128 -4.41 -1.63 0.53
N ASP A 129 -5.23 -1.27 1.52
CA ASP A 129 -4.81 -0.46 2.66
C ASP A 129 -3.70 -1.17 3.46
N ILE A 130 -3.82 -2.49 3.68
CA ILE A 130 -2.79 -3.30 4.36
C ILE A 130 -1.50 -3.37 3.55
N LYS A 131 -1.59 -3.53 2.21
CA LYS A 131 -0.42 -3.51 1.32
C LYS A 131 0.30 -2.16 1.40
N GLN A 132 -0.45 -1.06 1.35
CA GLN A 132 0.10 0.29 1.43
C GLN A 132 0.75 0.54 2.80
N ALA A 133 0.12 0.15 3.90
CA ALA A 133 0.68 0.29 5.24
C ALA A 133 1.96 -0.54 5.42
N SER A 134 1.98 -1.77 4.91
CA SER A 134 3.18 -2.62 4.96
C SER A 134 4.32 -2.02 4.13
N LEU A 135 4.00 -1.47 2.96
CA LEU A 135 4.97 -0.80 2.11
C LEU A 135 5.52 0.48 2.76
N SER A 136 4.68 1.31 3.37
CA SER A 136 5.14 2.55 4.02
C SER A 136 6.10 2.25 5.16
N GLN A 137 5.82 1.23 5.98
CA GLN A 137 6.72 0.78 7.04
C GLN A 137 8.07 0.31 6.48
N LEU A 138 8.06 -0.51 5.42
CA LEU A 138 9.29 -0.97 4.75
C LEU A 138 10.12 0.17 4.16
N VAL A 139 9.48 1.26 3.71
CA VAL A 139 10.16 2.43 3.12
C VAL A 139 10.66 3.42 4.17
N GLN A 140 9.92 3.59 5.26
CA GLN A 140 10.30 4.50 6.35
C GLN A 140 11.44 3.91 7.20
N GLU A 141 11.35 2.63 7.54
CA GLU A 141 12.28 1.96 8.45
C GLU A 141 13.40 1.22 7.70
N GLY A 142 13.14 0.76 6.47
CA GLY A 142 14.11 0.08 5.63
C GLY A 142 14.77 1.01 4.61
N ASP A 143 15.94 0.63 4.12
CA ASP A 143 16.60 1.33 3.00
C ASP A 143 15.95 0.98 1.62
N GLY A 144 14.91 0.13 1.63
CA GLY A 144 14.15 -0.37 0.48
C GLY A 144 13.94 -1.89 0.55
N ILE A 145 13.21 -2.47 -0.41
CA ILE A 145 13.11 -3.94 -0.59
C ILE A 145 14.43 -4.46 -1.15
N PHE A 146 15.09 -5.38 -0.48
CA PHE A 146 16.41 -5.91 -0.83
C PHE A 146 16.28 -7.15 -1.71
N GLY A 147 17.00 -7.16 -2.83
CA GLY A 147 17.08 -8.34 -3.69
C GLY A 147 18.13 -9.34 -3.24
N GLU A 148 18.20 -10.48 -3.93
CA GLU A 148 19.17 -11.56 -3.64
C GLU A 148 20.64 -11.12 -3.65
N SER A 149 20.97 -9.93 -4.21
CA SER A 149 22.32 -9.33 -4.18
C SER A 149 22.53 -8.28 -3.07
N GLY A 150 21.61 -8.15 -2.10
CA GLY A 150 21.70 -7.12 -1.06
C GLY A 150 21.51 -5.68 -1.56
N LYS A 151 21.08 -5.54 -2.82
CA LYS A 151 20.80 -4.26 -3.49
C LYS A 151 19.30 -4.06 -3.54
N VAL A 152 18.82 -2.85 -3.28
CA VAL A 152 17.38 -2.57 -3.34
C VAL A 152 16.82 -2.88 -4.73
N MET A 153 15.78 -3.71 -4.81
CA MET A 153 15.20 -4.23 -6.05
C MET A 153 14.60 -3.14 -6.93
N PHE A 154 14.07 -2.08 -6.31
CA PHE A 154 13.41 -0.98 -7.02
C PHE A 154 13.85 0.39 -6.47
N PRO A 155 15.12 0.78 -6.63
CA PRO A 155 15.66 2.01 -6.03
C PRO A 155 14.85 3.25 -6.45
N GLN A 156 14.40 3.30 -7.71
CA GLN A 156 13.63 4.42 -8.23
C GLN A 156 12.18 4.46 -7.71
N ALA A 157 11.53 3.31 -7.50
CA ALA A 157 10.18 3.26 -6.95
C ALA A 157 10.17 3.70 -5.47
N TYR A 158 11.18 3.30 -4.68
CA TYR A 158 11.34 3.75 -3.30
C TYR A 158 11.75 5.22 -3.19
N ALA A 159 12.56 5.74 -4.11
CA ALA A 159 12.90 7.17 -4.13
C ALA A 159 11.66 8.06 -4.35
N VAL A 160 10.69 7.60 -5.15
CA VAL A 160 9.41 8.31 -5.35
C VAL A 160 8.54 8.23 -4.08
N ALA A 161 8.47 7.08 -3.41
CA ALA A 161 7.76 6.95 -2.14
C ALA A 161 8.39 7.82 -1.03
N ARG A 162 9.72 7.78 -0.88
CA ARG A 162 10.48 8.58 0.11
C ARG A 162 10.40 10.08 -0.17
N SER A 163 10.32 10.49 -1.45
CA SER A 163 10.13 11.90 -1.81
C SER A 163 8.71 12.41 -1.58
N LYS A 164 7.69 11.54 -1.70
CA LYS A 164 6.30 11.88 -1.35
C LYS A 164 6.15 12.14 0.15
N ASP A 165 6.86 11.38 0.99
CA ASP A 165 6.82 11.49 2.45
C ASP A 165 7.73 12.62 2.97
N ARG A 166 8.94 12.78 2.39
CA ARG A 166 9.80 13.97 2.63
C ARG A 166 9.14 15.28 2.19
N GLY A 167 8.19 15.23 1.26
CA GLY A 167 7.37 16.38 0.87
C GLY A 167 6.22 16.69 1.84
N GLN A 168 5.94 15.82 2.82
CA GLN A 168 4.88 16.01 3.81
C GLN A 168 5.40 16.34 5.22
N GLN A 169 6.70 16.21 5.46
CA GLN A 169 7.32 16.50 6.76
C GLN A 169 8.39 17.60 6.68
N ALA A 170 8.10 18.67 5.94
CA ALA A 170 8.78 19.96 6.06
C ALA A 170 7.98 21.04 5.33
N ASP A 171 6.93 21.56 5.97
CA ASP A 171 6.81 23.01 6.20
C ASP A 171 5.55 23.28 7.04
N GLY A 172 5.77 23.77 8.26
CA GLY A 172 4.76 24.48 9.05
C GLY A 172 4.44 25.84 8.43
N ARG A 173 4.18 25.89 7.12
CA ARG A 173 3.69 27.07 6.41
C ARG A 173 2.38 26.74 5.77
N TRP A 174 1.35 27.16 6.49
CA TRP A 174 -0.02 27.38 6.09
C TRP A 174 -0.09 28.10 4.73
N ARG A 175 0.05 27.34 3.64
CA ARG A 175 -0.10 27.82 2.27
C ARG A 175 -1.57 27.75 1.92
N TRP A 176 -2.27 28.85 2.17
CA TRP A 176 -3.55 29.16 1.54
C TRP A 176 -3.40 29.01 0.03
N LYS A 177 -3.84 27.88 -0.53
CA LYS A 177 -4.21 27.82 -1.94
C LYS A 177 -5.53 28.57 -2.08
N MET A 178 -5.49 29.90 -2.06
CA MET A 178 -6.58 30.69 -2.63
C MET A 178 -6.51 30.51 -4.14
N SER A 179 -7.40 29.68 -4.66
CA SER A 179 -7.73 29.64 -6.07
C SER A 179 -8.04 31.07 -6.53
N SER A 180 -7.41 31.52 -7.63
CA SER A 180 -7.62 32.86 -8.22
C SER A 180 -9.10 33.16 -8.55
N LEU A 181 -9.94 32.13 -8.51
CA LEU A 181 -11.40 32.20 -8.62
C LEU A 181 -12.10 32.87 -7.42
N THR A 182 -11.50 32.90 -6.23
CA THR A 182 -12.11 33.55 -5.05
C THR A 182 -11.92 35.06 -5.02
N LEU A 183 -10.82 35.57 -5.60
CA LEU A 183 -10.52 37.00 -5.62
C LEU A 183 -11.47 37.78 -6.54
N ASN A 184 -11.87 37.18 -7.67
CA ASN A 184 -12.81 37.82 -8.61
C ASN A 184 -14.24 37.92 -8.06
N VAL A 185 -14.70 36.98 -7.24
CA VAL A 185 -16.05 37.01 -6.66
C VAL A 185 -16.20 38.13 -5.61
N LEU A 186 -15.12 38.51 -4.94
CA LEU A 186 -15.14 39.60 -3.94
C LEU A 186 -14.88 40.98 -4.55
N LEU A 187 -14.03 41.09 -5.59
CA LEU A 187 -13.65 42.38 -6.17
C LEU A 187 -14.78 43.03 -6.98
N ILE A 188 -15.55 42.24 -7.73
CA ILE A 188 -16.64 42.76 -8.57
C ILE A 188 -17.70 43.52 -7.76
N PRO A 189 -18.27 42.99 -6.66
CA PRO A 189 -19.28 43.73 -5.88
C PRO A 189 -18.70 44.97 -5.20
N LEU A 190 -17.43 44.96 -4.78
CA LEU A 190 -16.77 46.13 -4.19
C LEU A 190 -16.63 47.27 -5.21
N ILE A 191 -16.23 46.95 -6.44
CA ILE A 191 -16.11 47.93 -7.53
C ILE A 191 -17.48 48.53 -7.85
N VAL A 192 -18.53 47.70 -7.95
CA VAL A 192 -19.90 48.18 -8.18
C VAL A 192 -20.34 49.14 -7.08
N LEU A 193 -20.05 48.84 -5.81
CA LEU A 193 -20.41 49.69 -4.67
C LEU A 193 -19.69 51.04 -4.71
N VAL A 194 -18.40 51.06 -5.05
CA VAL A 194 -17.62 52.31 -5.18
C VAL A 194 -18.14 53.18 -6.33
N VAL A 195 -18.48 52.57 -7.48
CA VAL A 195 -19.07 53.30 -8.61
C VAL A 195 -20.43 53.89 -8.23
N LEU A 196 -21.28 53.10 -7.57
CA LEU A 196 -22.59 53.57 -7.10
C LEU A 196 -22.45 54.75 -6.12
N TYR A 197 -21.51 54.65 -5.17
CA TYR A 197 -21.22 55.71 -4.22
C TYR A 197 -20.74 56.99 -4.91
N GLY A 198 -19.85 56.87 -5.91
CA GLY A 198 -19.37 58.01 -6.69
C GLY A 198 -20.51 58.72 -7.43
N ILE A 199 -21.38 57.97 -8.09
CA ILE A 199 -22.56 58.52 -8.79
C ILE A 199 -23.47 59.26 -7.80
N TYR A 200 -23.76 58.63 -6.65
CA TYR A 200 -24.58 59.25 -5.61
C TYR A 200 -23.98 60.58 -5.11
N HIS A 201 -22.67 60.60 -4.85
CA HIS A 201 -22.00 61.80 -4.39
C HIS A 201 -22.00 62.92 -5.43
N VAL A 202 -21.86 62.59 -6.72
CA VAL A 202 -21.96 63.58 -7.82
C VAL A 202 -23.38 64.16 -7.90
N ILE A 203 -24.40 63.31 -7.79
CA ILE A 203 -25.80 63.75 -7.80
C ILE A 203 -26.08 64.67 -6.60
N ILE A 204 -25.64 64.31 -5.39
CA ILE A 204 -25.76 65.20 -4.22
C ILE A 204 -25.09 66.55 -4.48
N TRP A 205 -23.87 66.54 -5.02
CA TRP A 205 -23.15 67.78 -5.26
C TRP A 205 -23.88 68.67 -6.29
N GLN A 206 -24.49 68.06 -7.31
CA GLN A 206 -25.33 68.76 -8.28
C GLN A 206 -26.64 69.27 -7.67
N THR A 207 -27.32 68.50 -6.83
CA THR A 207 -28.58 68.92 -6.18
C THR A 207 -28.36 70.00 -5.13
N VAL A 208 -27.27 69.93 -4.37
CA VAL A 208 -26.88 70.99 -3.43
C VAL A 208 -26.60 72.28 -4.21
N ASN A 209 -25.86 72.21 -5.31
CA ASN A 209 -25.60 73.39 -6.14
C ASN A 209 -26.86 73.96 -6.78
N SER A 210 -27.82 73.12 -7.19
CA SER A 210 -29.09 73.61 -7.76
C SER A 210 -30.00 74.23 -6.70
N ILE A 211 -30.04 73.70 -5.48
CA ILE A 211 -30.79 74.29 -4.36
C ILE A 211 -30.15 75.61 -3.90
N MET A 212 -28.81 75.66 -3.77
CA MET A 212 -28.09 76.90 -3.44
C MET A 212 -28.27 77.99 -4.50
N ALA A 213 -28.49 77.62 -5.77
CA ALA A 213 -28.80 78.56 -6.84
C ALA A 213 -30.26 79.08 -6.81
N GLN A 214 -31.19 78.37 -6.16
CA GLN A 214 -32.58 78.80 -6.00
C GLN A 214 -32.85 79.62 -4.72
N ILE A 215 -31.94 79.59 -3.74
CA ILE A 215 -32.05 80.33 -2.47
C ILE A 215 -31.39 81.73 -2.57
N LYS A 216 -30.83 82.08 -3.73
CA LYS A 216 -30.24 83.39 -4.02
C LYS A 216 -31.16 84.21 -4.92
#